data_AF-A0AA39JM01-F1
#
_entry.id   AF-A0AA39JM01-F1
#
_cell.length_a   1.000
_cell.length_b   1.000
_cell.length_c   1.000
_cell.angle_alpha   90.00
_cell.angle_beta   90.00
_cell.angle_gamma   90.00
#
_symmetry.space_group_name_H-M   'P 1'
#
loop_
_entity.id
_entity.type
_entity.pdbx_description
1 polymer ?
#
loop_
_entity_poly.entity_id
_entity_poly.type
_entity_poly.pdbx_seq_one_letter_code
_entity_poly.pdbx_strand_id
1 'polypeptide(L)'
;MGYAVWLVPSSTESAALSELMHFRPKSYTQDSRSRSYPSFYPHITLVTFGDLPSSFNLDSISLDNLTPPVAHFDSVKRGNSYLGALSILISPVNKLMPLRDAVTAHLDMLNIRWKSRSFPHMSLFYVDEPDERDRLYTELINRRLIHGDGCLTLTANPLTQVKTFTGSEIWLVDCTRSVKRWHVITKRSLVSPAPPPPPKETVPQKQTDKSIRTRHHKRSLPTAAPPEPPPI
;
A
#
# COMPACT_ATOMS: atom_id res chain seq x y z
N MET A 1 5.38 -20.65 12.77
CA MET A 1 4.57 -19.81 11.86
C MET A 1 4.67 -20.43 10.49
N GLY A 2 3.61 -20.38 9.68
CA GLY A 2 3.61 -20.86 8.30
C GLY A 2 3.54 -19.66 7.36
N TYR A 3 2.45 -19.56 6.62
CA TYR A 3 2.16 -18.46 5.71
C TYR A 3 1.08 -17.54 6.29
N ALA A 4 1.02 -16.31 5.80
CA ALA A 4 0.02 -15.33 6.20
C ALA A 4 -0.48 -14.53 5.00
N VAL A 5 -1.75 -14.12 5.06
CA VAL A 5 -2.27 -13.05 4.20
C VAL A 5 -2.38 -11.78 5.03
N TRP A 6 -1.69 -10.74 4.57
CA TRP A 6 -1.65 -9.44 5.19
C TRP A 6 -2.47 -8.45 4.40
N LEU A 7 -3.20 -7.58 5.10
CA LEU A 7 -3.69 -6.32 4.58
C LEU A 7 -2.65 -5.24 4.87
N VAL A 8 -2.28 -4.44 3.88
CA VAL A 8 -1.22 -3.42 3.94
C VAL A 8 -1.84 -2.03 3.74
N PRO A 9 -1.39 -1.00 4.49
CA PRO A 9 -2.02 0.32 4.42
C PRO A 9 -1.61 1.08 3.16
N SER A 10 -2.19 2.26 2.94
CA SER A 10 -1.78 3.16 1.85
C SER A 10 -0.29 3.50 1.95
N SER A 11 0.34 3.92 0.85
CA SER A 11 1.76 4.26 0.83
C SER A 11 2.11 5.36 1.85
N THR A 12 1.26 6.39 1.97
CA THR A 12 1.42 7.49 2.93
C THR A 12 1.35 7.00 4.38
N GLU A 13 0.33 6.22 4.73
CA GLU A 13 0.20 5.67 6.09
C GLU A 13 1.32 4.67 6.38
N SER A 14 1.70 3.84 5.41
CA SER A 14 2.79 2.86 5.52
C SER A 14 4.13 3.54 5.84
N ALA A 15 4.45 4.65 5.16
CA ALA A 15 5.66 5.41 5.41
C ALA A 15 5.69 5.98 6.85
N ALA A 16 4.59 6.61 7.27
CA ALA A 16 4.45 7.18 8.61
C ALA A 16 4.51 6.10 9.71
N LEU A 17 3.76 5.00 9.54
CA LEU A 17 3.78 3.88 10.47
C LEU A 17 5.17 3.24 10.55
N SER A 18 5.84 3.07 9.40
CA SER A 18 7.20 2.53 9.37
C SER A 18 8.15 3.43 10.16
N GLU A 19 8.09 4.75 10.00
CA GLU A 19 8.91 5.69 10.78
C GLU A 19 8.69 5.52 12.29
N LEU A 20 7.44 5.47 12.75
CA LEU A 20 7.12 5.20 14.15
C LEU A 20 7.69 3.84 14.60
N MET A 21 7.55 2.79 13.80
CA MET A 21 8.02 1.44 14.11
C MET A 21 9.54 1.31 14.17
N HIS A 22 10.30 2.31 13.69
CA HIS A 22 11.75 2.42 13.88
C HIS A 22 12.14 3.04 15.23
N PHE A 23 11.19 3.56 16.01
CA PHE A 23 11.46 4.12 17.34
C PHE A 23 12.14 3.12 18.28
N ARG A 24 13.20 3.56 18.97
CA ARG A 24 13.86 2.80 20.04
C ARG A 24 14.02 3.68 21.28
N PRO A 25 13.81 3.15 22.50
CA PRO A 25 14.18 3.85 23.73
C PRO A 25 15.66 4.27 23.74
N LYS A 26 15.99 5.44 24.30
CA LYS A 26 17.36 6.00 24.30
C LYS A 26 18.39 5.07 24.97
N SER A 27 17.98 4.32 25.98
CA SER A 27 18.83 3.43 26.76
C SER A 27 18.90 2.01 26.18
N TYR A 28 18.31 1.78 25.00
CA TYR A 28 18.41 0.49 24.34
C TYR A 28 19.83 0.28 23.83
N THR A 29 20.56 -0.62 24.48
CA THR A 29 21.81 -1.17 23.93
C THR A 29 21.45 -2.37 23.08
N GLN A 30 21.70 -2.25 21.78
CA GLN A 30 21.40 -3.31 20.83
C GLN A 30 22.34 -4.49 21.07
N ASP A 31 21.90 -5.46 21.87
CA ASP A 31 22.57 -6.76 21.93
C ASP A 31 22.42 -7.44 20.56
N SER A 32 23.56 -7.79 19.96
CA SER A 32 23.64 -8.57 18.73
C SER A 32 22.80 -9.86 18.73
N ARG A 33 22.50 -10.42 19.91
CA ARG A 33 21.68 -11.62 20.10
C ARG A 33 20.19 -11.32 20.25
N SER A 34 19.82 -10.07 20.52
CA SER A 34 18.42 -9.70 20.71
C SER A 34 17.64 -9.87 19.41
N ARG A 35 16.47 -10.48 19.54
CA ARG A 35 15.48 -10.61 18.44
C ARG A 35 14.50 -9.45 18.44
N SER A 36 14.57 -8.57 19.43
CA SER A 36 13.71 -7.41 19.55
C SER A 36 13.89 -6.48 18.38
N TYR A 37 12.82 -5.72 18.13
CA TYR A 37 12.81 -4.66 17.14
C TYR A 37 13.18 -5.09 15.71
N PRO A 38 12.71 -6.25 15.22
CA PRO A 38 12.90 -6.58 13.81
C PRO A 38 12.15 -5.55 12.96
N SER A 39 12.69 -5.21 11.79
CA SER A 39 11.93 -4.48 10.79
C SER A 39 10.91 -5.41 10.14
N PHE A 40 9.68 -4.93 9.99
CA PHE A 40 8.61 -5.57 9.22
C PHE A 40 7.66 -4.49 8.69
N TYR A 41 6.92 -4.80 7.64
CA TYR A 41 5.95 -3.86 7.07
C TYR A 41 4.75 -3.65 8.02
N PRO A 42 4.20 -2.44 8.16
CA PRO A 42 2.93 -2.24 8.85
C PRO A 42 1.83 -3.06 8.17
N HIS A 43 1.12 -3.90 8.91
CA HIS A 43 0.10 -4.78 8.34
C HIS A 43 -0.95 -5.23 9.37
N ILE A 44 -2.14 -5.54 8.89
CA ILE A 44 -3.14 -6.32 9.63
C ILE A 44 -3.11 -7.75 9.08
N THR A 45 -2.81 -8.73 9.92
CA THR A 45 -2.87 -10.14 9.50
C THR A 45 -4.33 -10.58 9.37
N LEU A 46 -4.79 -10.87 8.15
CA LEU A 46 -6.15 -11.37 7.91
C LEU A 46 -6.27 -12.81 8.42
N VAL A 47 -5.33 -13.66 7.99
CA VAL A 47 -5.29 -15.10 8.27
C VAL A 47 -3.85 -15.62 8.26
N THR A 48 -3.66 -16.77 8.91
CA THR A 48 -2.42 -17.55 8.89
C THR A 48 -2.75 -19.01 8.60
N PHE A 49 -1.87 -19.74 7.93
CA PHE A 49 -2.03 -21.17 7.64
C PHE A 49 -0.68 -21.88 7.59
N GLY A 50 -0.69 -23.22 7.72
CA GLY A 50 0.54 -24.02 7.88
C GLY A 50 1.32 -24.18 6.58
N ASP A 51 0.63 -24.71 5.56
CA ASP A 51 1.24 -25.12 4.29
C ASP A 51 0.63 -24.33 3.14
N LEU A 52 1.46 -23.94 2.18
CA LEU A 52 1.05 -23.24 0.96
C LEU A 52 0.98 -24.25 -0.20
N PRO A 53 -0.22 -24.69 -0.61
CA PRO A 53 -0.32 -25.58 -1.77
C PRO A 53 0.05 -24.82 -3.04
N SER A 54 0.60 -25.54 -4.03
CA SER A 54 0.96 -24.96 -5.34
C SER A 54 -0.24 -24.41 -6.11
N SER A 55 -1.45 -24.83 -5.77
CA SER A 55 -2.71 -24.33 -6.33
C SER A 55 -3.16 -22.99 -5.73
N PHE A 56 -2.58 -22.53 -4.62
CA PHE A 56 -2.96 -21.27 -4.01
C PHE A 56 -2.48 -20.10 -4.88
N ASN A 57 -3.43 -19.25 -5.30
CA ASN A 57 -3.13 -18.02 -6.01
C ASN A 57 -3.91 -16.86 -5.38
N LEU A 58 -3.18 -15.84 -4.92
CA LEU A 58 -3.76 -14.65 -4.30
C LEU A 58 -4.67 -13.87 -5.26
N ASP A 59 -4.40 -13.92 -6.57
CA ASP A 59 -5.19 -13.26 -7.61
C ASP A 59 -6.54 -13.95 -7.87
N SER A 60 -6.68 -15.21 -7.46
CA SER A 60 -7.92 -15.98 -7.62
C SER A 60 -8.98 -15.68 -6.55
N ILE A 61 -8.65 -14.89 -5.54
CA ILE A 61 -9.63 -14.43 -4.54
C ILE A 61 -10.58 -13.45 -5.23
N SER A 62 -11.90 -13.67 -5.19
CA SER A 62 -12.83 -12.68 -5.72
C SER A 62 -12.88 -11.49 -4.76
N LEU A 63 -12.43 -10.34 -5.27
CA LEU A 63 -12.46 -9.05 -4.56
C LEU A 63 -13.40 -8.07 -5.28
N ASP A 64 -14.20 -8.59 -6.21
CA ASP A 64 -15.09 -7.80 -7.04
C ASP A 64 -16.13 -7.11 -6.14
N ASN A 65 -16.29 -5.80 -6.31
CA ASN A 65 -17.16 -4.94 -5.50
C ASN A 65 -16.71 -4.71 -4.04
N LEU A 66 -15.53 -5.17 -3.63
CA LEU A 66 -14.97 -4.77 -2.34
C LEU A 66 -14.34 -3.38 -2.46
N THR A 67 -14.82 -2.47 -1.62
CA THR A 67 -14.13 -1.19 -1.43
C THR A 67 -12.89 -1.39 -0.55
N PRO A 68 -11.77 -0.72 -0.85
CA PRO A 68 -10.62 -0.66 0.03
C PRO A 68 -11.04 -0.34 1.47
N PRO A 69 -10.77 -1.23 2.45
CA PRO A 69 -11.31 -1.03 3.79
C PRO A 69 -10.54 0.07 4.53
N VAL A 70 -11.27 0.97 5.19
CA VAL A 70 -10.68 2.00 6.06
C VAL A 70 -10.95 1.63 7.51
N ALA A 71 -9.89 1.29 8.24
CA ALA A 71 -9.91 0.96 9.65
C ALA A 71 -9.48 2.17 10.50
N HIS A 72 -10.05 2.32 11.70
CA HIS A 72 -9.60 3.32 12.68
C HIS A 72 -8.86 2.64 13.83
N PHE A 73 -7.87 3.34 14.37
CA PHE A 73 -7.17 2.88 15.56
C PHE A 73 -8.02 3.14 16.81
N ASP A 74 -8.29 2.09 17.55
CA ASP A 74 -9.12 2.13 18.75
C ASP A 74 -8.25 2.40 19.98
N SER A 75 -7.38 1.44 20.30
CA SER A 75 -6.59 1.43 21.52
C SER A 75 -5.29 0.65 21.35
N VAL A 76 -4.36 0.86 22.28
CA VAL A 76 -3.10 0.09 22.34
C VAL A 76 -3.29 -1.12 23.25
N LYS A 77 -2.91 -2.29 22.75
CA LYS A 77 -2.82 -3.52 23.53
C LYS A 77 -1.37 -3.87 23.82
N ARG A 78 -1.04 -3.95 25.10
CA ARG A 78 0.21 -4.55 25.59
C ARG A 78 0.04 -6.04 25.71
N GLY A 79 1.04 -6.80 25.27
CA GLY A 79 1.05 -8.25 25.45
C GLY A 79 2.34 -8.74 26.07
N ASN A 80 2.30 -10.01 26.46
CA ASN A 80 3.34 -10.66 27.24
C ASN A 80 4.26 -11.59 26.41
N SER A 81 4.13 -11.58 25.07
CA SER A 81 4.91 -12.43 24.17
C SER A 81 5.63 -11.60 23.11
N TYR A 82 6.68 -12.17 22.50
CA TYR A 82 7.46 -11.53 21.45
C TYR A 82 6.61 -10.92 20.32
N LEU A 83 5.72 -11.72 19.71
CA LEU A 83 4.85 -11.28 18.60
C LEU A 83 3.65 -10.45 19.07
N GLY A 84 3.40 -10.38 20.37
CA GLY A 84 2.29 -9.65 20.96
C GLY A 84 2.74 -8.47 21.81
N ALA A 85 4.00 -8.06 21.73
CA ALA A 85 4.58 -7.09 22.67
C ALA A 85 3.79 -5.77 22.72
N LEU A 86 3.55 -5.17 21.55
CA LEU A 86 2.69 -4.00 21.42
C LEU A 86 1.92 -4.03 20.11
N SER A 87 0.59 -3.93 20.19
CA SER A 87 -0.29 -3.87 19.02
C SER A 87 -1.37 -2.81 19.18
N ILE A 88 -1.96 -2.43 18.06
CA ILE A 88 -3.13 -1.56 17.98
C ILE A 88 -4.36 -2.43 17.73
N LEU A 89 -5.39 -2.23 18.53
CA LEU A 89 -6.73 -2.74 18.27
C LEU A 89 -7.45 -1.84 17.28
N ILE A 90 -8.23 -2.45 16.38
CA ILE A 90 -8.84 -1.76 15.25
C ILE A 90 -10.37 -1.71 15.41
N SER A 91 -10.95 -0.54 15.18
CA SER A 91 -12.40 -0.29 15.19
C SER A 91 -12.82 0.50 13.93
N PRO A 92 -14.07 0.38 13.43
CA PRO A 92 -14.99 -0.72 13.67
C PRO A 92 -14.61 -1.95 12.83
N VAL A 93 -14.82 -3.13 13.39
CA VAL A 93 -14.43 -4.43 12.79
C VAL A 93 -15.18 -4.72 11.48
N ASN A 94 -16.39 -4.20 11.33
CA ASN A 94 -17.28 -4.47 10.20
C ASN A 94 -16.69 -4.08 8.84
N LYS A 95 -15.84 -3.05 8.76
CA LYS A 95 -15.21 -2.64 7.50
C LYS A 95 -14.16 -3.62 6.98
N LEU A 96 -13.59 -4.45 7.87
CA LEU A 96 -12.57 -5.43 7.50
C LEU A 96 -13.11 -6.85 7.28
N MET A 97 -14.31 -7.15 7.80
CA MET A 97 -14.92 -8.47 7.69
C MET A 97 -15.11 -8.93 6.25
N PRO A 98 -15.68 -8.13 5.30
CA PRO A 98 -15.89 -8.60 3.93
C PRO A 98 -14.61 -9.07 3.24
N LEU A 99 -13.50 -8.34 3.42
CA LEU A 99 -12.21 -8.72 2.87
C LEU A 99 -11.69 -10.01 3.52
N ARG A 100 -11.80 -10.12 4.84
CA ARG A 100 -11.38 -11.33 5.55
C ARG A 100 -12.21 -12.54 5.12
N ASP A 101 -13.52 -12.39 5.00
CA ASP A 101 -14.44 -13.44 4.63
C ASP A 101 -14.17 -13.94 3.21
N ALA A 102 -13.87 -13.03 2.26
CA ALA A 102 -13.46 -13.39 0.91
C ALA A 102 -12.17 -14.23 0.90
N VAL A 103 -11.18 -13.84 1.71
CA VAL A 103 -9.93 -14.59 1.85
C VAL A 103 -10.16 -15.96 2.49
N THR A 104 -10.93 -16.04 3.58
CA THR A 104 -11.19 -17.31 4.27
C THR A 104 -12.04 -18.26 3.43
N ALA A 105 -13.06 -17.76 2.72
CA ALA A 105 -13.86 -18.56 1.82
C ALA A 105 -13.01 -19.19 0.71
N HIS A 106 -12.05 -18.43 0.17
CA HIS A 106 -11.12 -18.97 -0.83
C HIS A 106 -10.21 -20.07 -0.24
N LEU A 107 -9.71 -19.89 0.98
CA LEU A 107 -8.93 -20.92 1.67
C LEU A 107 -9.77 -22.17 1.96
N ASP A 108 -11.03 -22.00 2.38
CA ASP A 108 -11.94 -23.11 2.67
C ASP A 108 -12.26 -23.91 1.40
N MET A 109 -12.46 -23.26 0.25
CA MET A 109 -12.63 -23.95 -1.05
C MET A 109 -11.42 -24.81 -1.42
N LEU A 110 -10.22 -24.40 -1.04
CA LEU A 110 -8.98 -25.14 -1.26
C LEU A 110 -8.68 -26.16 -0.15
N ASN A 111 -9.58 -26.32 0.82
CA ASN A 111 -9.39 -27.15 2.02
C ASN A 111 -8.14 -26.78 2.84
N ILE A 112 -7.75 -25.50 2.84
CA ILE A 112 -6.59 -25.01 3.59
C ILE A 112 -7.04 -24.60 4.99
N ARG A 113 -6.57 -25.32 6.01
CA ARG A 113 -6.87 -24.99 7.40
C ARG A 113 -6.15 -23.70 7.82
N TRP A 114 -6.93 -22.67 8.12
CA TRP A 114 -6.43 -21.38 8.55
C TRP A 114 -6.74 -21.07 10.02
N LYS A 115 -6.05 -20.06 10.55
CA LYS A 115 -6.22 -19.50 11.90
C LYS A 115 -6.17 -17.98 11.83
N SER A 116 -6.92 -17.32 12.69
CA SER A 116 -6.88 -15.87 12.86
C SER A 116 -6.95 -15.53 14.34
N ARG A 117 -5.78 -15.28 14.94
CA ARG A 117 -5.68 -14.99 16.38
C ARG A 117 -5.80 -13.49 16.59
N SER A 118 -6.74 -13.09 17.46
CA SER A 118 -6.89 -11.70 17.90
C SER A 118 -7.17 -10.68 16.79
N PHE A 119 -7.79 -11.09 15.68
CA PHE A 119 -8.19 -10.18 14.63
C PHE A 119 -9.36 -9.27 15.06
N PRO A 120 -9.40 -7.98 14.66
CA PRO A 120 -8.36 -7.26 13.92
C PRO A 120 -7.36 -6.56 14.86
N HIS A 121 -6.07 -6.68 14.55
CA HIS A 121 -5.02 -5.89 15.20
C HIS A 121 -3.86 -5.65 14.23
N MET A 122 -3.08 -4.61 14.50
CA MET A 122 -1.79 -4.35 13.84
C MET A 122 -0.68 -4.35 14.90
N SER A 123 0.34 -5.19 14.73
CA SER A 123 1.52 -5.13 15.59
C SER A 123 2.34 -3.88 15.29
N LEU A 124 2.76 -3.15 16.32
CA LEU A 124 3.70 -2.03 16.19
C LEU A 124 5.13 -2.48 16.44
N PHE A 125 5.35 -3.29 17.48
CA PHE A 125 6.68 -3.73 17.87
C PHE A 125 6.66 -5.19 18.30
N TYR A 126 7.74 -5.90 17.98
CA TYR A 126 8.07 -7.20 18.56
C TYR A 126 9.28 -7.06 19.46
N VAL A 127 9.13 -7.41 20.73
CA VAL A 127 10.14 -7.22 21.77
C VAL A 127 10.15 -8.47 22.66
N ASP A 128 11.33 -9.07 22.81
CA ASP A 128 11.55 -10.34 23.51
C ASP A 128 11.63 -10.09 25.02
N GLU A 129 12.43 -9.09 25.42
CA GLU A 129 12.73 -8.80 26.82
C GLU A 129 11.53 -8.11 27.52
N PRO A 130 11.06 -8.60 28.70
CA PRO A 130 9.96 -7.99 29.44
C PRO A 130 10.20 -6.53 29.83
N ASP A 131 11.37 -6.22 30.42
CA ASP A 131 11.67 -4.87 30.89
C ASP A 131 11.74 -3.86 29.73
N GLU A 132 12.18 -4.31 28.56
CA GLU A 132 12.25 -3.47 27.37
C GLU A 132 10.85 -3.20 26.78
N ARG A 133 9.88 -4.11 26.94
CA ARG A 133 8.48 -3.85 26.59
C ARG A 133 7.88 -2.73 27.42
N ASP A 134 8.17 -2.74 28.72
CA ASP A 134 7.66 -1.73 29.66
C ASP A 134 8.32 -0.36 29.43
N ARG A 135 9.62 -0.38 29.17
CA ARG A 135 10.38 0.83 28.78
C ARG A 135 9.87 1.42 27.47
N LEU A 136 9.69 0.59 26.44
CA LEU A 136 9.13 1.01 25.15
C LEU A 136 7.79 1.69 25.33
N TYR A 137 6.85 1.04 26.03
CA TYR A 137 5.53 1.60 26.26
C TYR A 137 5.60 2.94 26.99
N THR A 138 6.36 3.01 28.08
CA THR A 138 6.52 4.24 28.87
C THR A 138 7.08 5.39 28.03
N GLU A 139 8.12 5.14 27.23
CA GLU A 139 8.72 6.15 26.36
C GLU A 139 7.76 6.63 25.26
N LEU A 140 7.01 5.71 24.64
CA LEU A 140 6.03 6.07 23.61
C LEU A 140 4.91 6.97 24.17
N ILE A 141 4.44 6.71 25.40
CA ILE A 141 3.44 7.54 26.09
C ILE A 141 4.04 8.89 26.49
N ASN A 142 5.21 8.90 27.14
CA ASN A 142 5.86 10.13 27.63
C ASN A 142 6.18 11.10 26.49
N ARG A 143 6.52 10.58 25.31
CA ARG A 143 6.79 11.39 24.10
C ARG A 143 5.55 11.69 23.27
N ARG A 144 4.37 11.25 23.71
CA ARG A 144 3.09 11.38 22.97
C ARG A 144 3.17 10.83 21.54
N LEU A 145 3.89 9.71 21.36
CA LEU A 145 3.94 8.97 20.11
C LEU A 145 2.72 8.06 19.94
N ILE A 146 2.11 7.65 21.05
CA ILE A 146 0.77 7.03 21.10
C ILE A 146 -0.04 7.77 22.15
N HIS A 147 -1.19 8.30 21.75
CA HIS A 147 -2.09 9.05 22.62
C HIS A 147 -3.52 9.04 22.08
N GLY A 148 -4.48 9.39 22.94
CA GLY A 148 -5.91 9.39 22.62
C GLY A 148 -6.69 8.35 23.43
N ASP A 149 -7.89 8.74 23.85
CA ASP A 149 -8.86 7.90 24.56
C ASP A 149 -10.10 7.74 23.66
N GLY A 150 -10.40 6.51 23.25
CA GLY A 150 -11.46 6.18 22.28
C GLY A 150 -11.16 6.49 20.80
N CYS A 151 -10.13 7.26 20.49
CA CYS A 151 -9.61 7.44 19.12
C CYS A 151 -8.08 7.55 19.15
N LEU A 152 -7.41 6.41 19.01
CA LEU A 152 -5.96 6.34 19.10
C LEU A 152 -5.31 7.12 17.95
N THR A 153 -4.39 8.01 18.31
CA THR A 153 -3.55 8.76 17.39
C THR A 153 -2.10 8.32 17.55
N LEU A 154 -1.48 7.98 16.43
CA LEU A 154 -0.05 7.67 16.34
C LEU A 154 0.67 8.89 15.78
N THR A 155 1.75 9.30 16.42
CA THR A 155 2.62 10.37 15.93
C THR A 155 3.89 9.74 15.36
N ALA A 156 4.02 9.69 14.03
CA ALA A 156 5.21 9.18 13.37
C ALA A 156 6.39 10.13 13.54
N ASN A 157 6.11 11.41 13.32
CA ASN A 157 6.98 12.54 13.54
C ASN A 157 6.12 13.77 13.94
N PRO A 158 6.72 14.89 14.38
CA PRO A 158 5.95 16.05 14.85
C PRO A 158 4.92 16.62 13.86
N LEU A 159 5.06 16.32 12.56
CA LEU A 159 4.19 16.81 11.49
C LEU A 159 3.19 15.77 10.98
N THR A 160 3.38 14.50 11.34
CA THR A 160 2.65 13.38 10.72
C THR A 160 1.95 12.55 11.79
N GLN A 161 0.63 12.67 11.82
CA GLN A 161 -0.24 11.87 12.67
C GLN A 161 -1.05 10.87 11.84
N VAL A 162 -1.21 9.66 12.37
CA VAL A 162 -1.96 8.58 11.74
C VAL A 162 -3.03 8.09 12.72
N LYS A 163 -4.29 8.09 12.27
CA LYS A 163 -5.45 7.64 13.06
C LYS A 163 -6.19 6.48 12.39
N THR A 164 -5.80 6.19 11.14
CA THR A 164 -6.48 5.25 10.26
C THR A 164 -5.50 4.31 9.60
N PHE A 165 -6.05 3.23 9.07
CA PHE A 165 -5.40 2.26 8.22
C PHE A 165 -6.27 2.06 6.99
N THR A 166 -5.85 2.61 5.86
CA THR A 166 -6.54 2.46 4.58
C THR A 166 -5.92 1.29 3.82
N GLY A 167 -6.60 0.15 3.78
CA GLY A 167 -6.12 -1.05 3.10
C GLY A 167 -5.94 -0.83 1.60
N SER A 168 -4.70 -0.90 1.11
CA SER A 168 -4.37 -0.62 -0.29
C SER A 168 -4.02 -1.88 -1.07
N GLU A 169 -3.43 -2.87 -0.39
CA GLU A 169 -2.96 -4.12 -0.98
C GLU A 169 -3.22 -5.29 -0.02
N ILE A 170 -3.37 -6.49 -0.57
CA ILE A 170 -3.20 -7.74 0.17
C ILE A 170 -1.93 -8.46 -0.28
N TRP A 171 -1.16 -8.96 0.68
CA TRP A 171 0.11 -9.63 0.43
C TRP A 171 0.08 -11.05 0.98
N LEU A 172 0.56 -12.01 0.18
CA LEU A 172 0.91 -13.35 0.65
C LEU A 172 2.36 -13.33 1.14
N VAL A 173 2.58 -13.79 2.37
CA VAL A 173 3.89 -13.72 3.03
C VAL A 173 4.28 -15.08 3.60
N ASP A 174 5.52 -15.50 3.35
CA ASP A 174 6.14 -16.61 4.06
C ASP A 174 6.68 -16.12 5.41
N CYS A 175 6.08 -16.64 6.48
CA CYS A 175 6.44 -16.36 7.86
C CYS A 175 7.14 -17.55 8.55
N THR A 176 7.62 -18.56 7.81
CA THR A 176 8.24 -19.79 8.36
C THR A 176 9.56 -19.53 9.08
N ARG A 177 10.21 -18.41 8.78
CA ARG A 177 11.51 -18.01 9.35
C ARG A 177 11.34 -16.93 10.43
N SER A 178 12.46 -16.48 10.99
CA SER A 178 12.50 -15.30 11.87
C SER A 178 11.89 -14.08 11.16
N VAL A 179 11.31 -13.14 11.91
CA VAL A 179 10.65 -11.93 11.36
C VAL A 179 11.52 -11.17 10.36
N LYS A 180 12.82 -11.00 10.66
CA LYS A 180 13.80 -10.35 9.76
C LYS A 180 13.98 -11.05 8.39
N ARG A 181 13.46 -12.27 8.25
CA ARG A 181 13.57 -13.14 7.07
C ARG A 181 12.20 -13.51 6.50
N TRP A 182 11.13 -12.90 7.00
CA TRP A 182 9.83 -12.98 6.34
C TRP A 182 9.95 -12.39 4.95
N HIS A 183 9.33 -13.04 3.97
CA HIS A 183 9.42 -12.61 2.58
C HIS A 183 8.05 -12.60 1.94
N VAL A 184 7.80 -11.54 1.18
CA VAL A 184 6.57 -11.38 0.42
C VAL A 184 6.67 -12.26 -0.83
N ILE A 185 5.68 -13.13 -1.02
CA ILE A 185 5.58 -14.03 -2.17
C ILE A 185 4.84 -13.32 -3.31
N THR A 186 3.68 -12.74 -2.99
CA THR A 186 2.79 -12.11 -3.97
C THR A 186 2.11 -10.90 -3.35
N LYS A 187 1.86 -9.87 -4.17
CA LYS A 187 1.12 -8.67 -3.79
C LYS A 187 -0.02 -8.47 -4.76
N ARG A 188 -1.17 -8.01 -4.25
CA ARG A 188 -2.33 -7.66 -5.07
C ARG A 188 -2.95 -6.35 -4.59
N SER A 189 -3.15 -5.41 -5.51
CA SER A 189 -3.82 -4.14 -5.23
C SER A 189 -5.31 -4.36 -4.93
N LEU A 190 -5.82 -3.67 -3.91
CA LEU A 190 -7.25 -3.51 -3.64
C LEU A 190 -7.85 -2.29 -4.34
N VAL A 191 -7.00 -1.36 -4.77
CA VAL A 191 -7.43 -0.17 -5.51
C VAL A 191 -7.48 -0.53 -6.99
N SER A 192 -8.64 -0.29 -7.62
CA SER A 192 -8.79 -0.47 -9.06
C SER A 192 -7.83 0.49 -9.79
N PRO A 193 -7.17 0.06 -10.88
CA PRO A 193 -6.37 0.98 -11.68
C PRO A 193 -7.24 2.15 -12.13
N ALA A 194 -6.76 3.38 -11.99
CA ALA A 194 -7.45 4.53 -12.56
C ALA A 194 -7.70 4.29 -14.06
N PRO A 195 -8.87 4.69 -14.61
CA PRO A 195 -9.09 4.62 -16.05
C PRO A 195 -7.94 5.32 -16.78
N PRO A 196 -7.49 4.81 -17.94
CA PRO A 196 -6.46 5.49 -18.72
C PRO A 196 -6.93 6.92 -19.02
N PRO A 197 -6.02 7.92 -18.97
CA PRO A 197 -6.38 9.28 -19.32
C PRO A 197 -6.98 9.31 -20.74
N PRO A 198 -8.00 10.14 -20.99
CA PRO A 198 -8.56 10.27 -22.33
C PRO A 198 -7.44 10.61 -23.33
N PRO A 199 -7.48 10.05 -24.55
CA PRO A 199 -6.50 10.37 -25.59
C PRO A 199 -6.42 11.89 -25.74
N LYS A 200 -5.22 12.45 -25.69
CA LYS A 200 -5.03 13.89 -25.96
C LYS A 200 -5.57 14.18 -27.36
N GLU A 201 -6.63 14.97 -27.45
CA GLU A 201 -7.09 15.51 -28.72
C GLU A 201 -5.91 16.21 -29.39
N THR A 202 -5.52 15.68 -30.54
CA THR A 202 -4.45 16.27 -31.35
C THR A 202 -5.05 17.51 -32.00
N VAL A 203 -4.86 18.67 -31.38
CA VAL A 203 -5.20 19.96 -31.98
C VAL A 203 -4.45 20.05 -33.32
N PRO A 204 -5.14 20.20 -34.46
CA PRO A 204 -4.48 20.34 -35.75
C PRO A 204 -3.57 21.57 -35.73
N GLN A 205 -2.25 21.36 -35.83
CA GLN A 205 -1.32 22.46 -36.03
C GLN A 205 -1.63 23.13 -37.36
N LYS A 206 -2.11 24.37 -37.27
CA LYS A 206 -2.32 25.27 -38.39
C LYS A 206 -0.96 25.50 -39.08
N GLN A 207 -0.75 24.87 -40.24
CA GLN A 207 0.38 25.15 -41.12
C GLN A 207 0.39 26.65 -41.45
N THR A 208 1.41 27.35 -40.98
CA THR A 208 1.70 28.72 -41.40
C THR A 208 2.64 28.66 -42.59
N ASP A 209 2.09 28.96 -43.75
CA ASP A 209 2.80 29.00 -45.02
C ASP A 209 3.74 30.21 -45.05
N LYS A 210 5.06 29.96 -45.07
CA LYS A 210 6.08 30.97 -45.35
C LYS A 210 7.10 30.38 -46.31
N SER A 211 6.83 30.55 -47.60
CA SER A 211 7.82 30.35 -48.67
C SER A 211 7.96 31.65 -49.46
N ILE A 212 8.90 32.50 -49.03
CA ILE A 212 9.48 33.57 -49.84
C ILE A 212 10.57 32.92 -50.71
N ARG A 213 10.39 32.93 -52.03
CA ARG A 213 11.47 32.68 -53.00
C ARG A 213 11.49 33.76 -54.06
N THR A 214 12.45 34.68 -53.91
CA THR A 214 13.00 35.52 -54.99
C THR A 214 14.01 34.73 -55.80
N ARG A 215 13.94 34.78 -57.15
CA ARG A 215 15.06 35.22 -58.02
C ARG A 215 14.76 35.17 -59.53
N HIS A 216 15.15 36.28 -60.16
CA HIS A 216 15.74 36.49 -61.49
C HIS A 216 14.92 36.50 -62.80
N HIS A 217 14.92 37.71 -63.37
CA HIS A 217 14.86 38.11 -64.78
C HIS A 217 15.54 37.18 -65.80
N LYS A 218 14.86 36.97 -66.94
CA LYS A 218 15.38 37.36 -68.27
C LYS A 218 14.25 37.49 -69.29
N ARG A 219 14.55 38.21 -70.37
CA ARG A 219 13.70 39.05 -71.21
C ARG A 219 13.63 38.47 -72.63
N SER A 220 12.46 38.44 -73.26
CA SER A 220 12.28 38.58 -74.73
C SER A 220 10.81 38.72 -75.14
N LEU A 221 10.60 39.55 -76.17
CA LEU A 221 9.40 40.21 -76.70
C LEU A 221 8.64 39.33 -77.75
N PRO A 222 7.52 39.81 -78.36
CA PRO A 222 6.27 39.06 -78.50
C PRO A 222 6.02 38.50 -79.91
N THR A 223 5.02 37.63 -80.06
CA THR A 223 4.42 37.34 -81.37
C THR A 223 2.92 37.12 -81.22
N ALA A 224 2.18 37.63 -82.20
CA ALA A 224 0.77 38.00 -82.20
C ALA A 224 -0.25 36.84 -82.27
N ALA A 225 -1.48 37.16 -81.87
CA ALA A 225 -2.72 36.38 -82.05
C ALA A 225 -3.12 36.27 -83.54
N PRO A 226 -4.05 35.35 -83.92
CA PRO A 226 -5.49 35.69 -83.95
C PRO A 226 -6.43 34.44 -83.79
N PRO A 227 -7.73 34.46 -84.18
CA PRO A 227 -8.89 34.95 -83.41
C PRO A 227 -9.98 33.86 -83.16
N GLU A 228 -11.00 34.22 -82.37
CA GLU A 228 -12.22 33.45 -82.09
C GLU A 228 -13.03 33.02 -83.34
N PRO A 229 -13.80 31.92 -83.25
CA PRO A 229 -15.02 31.73 -84.01
C PRO A 229 -16.29 32.13 -83.21
N PRO A 230 -17.37 32.59 -83.89
CA PRO A 230 -18.56 33.21 -83.31
C PRO A 230 -19.61 32.20 -82.81
N PRO A 231 -20.66 32.66 -82.10
CA PRO A 231 -21.60 31.80 -81.37
C PRO A 231 -22.74 31.28 -82.24
N ILE A 232 -23.35 30.18 -81.79
CA ILE A 232 -24.73 29.77 -82.11
C ILE A 232 -25.44 29.52 -80.79
#